data_AF-A0A9E4FK40-F1
#
_entry.id   AF-A0A9E4FK40-F1
#
_cell.length_a   1.000
_cell.length_b   1.000
_cell.length_c   1.000
_cell.angle_alpha   90.00
_cell.angle_beta   90.00
_cell.angle_gamma   90.00
#
_symmetry.space_group_name_H-M   'P 1'
#
loop_
_entity.id
_entity.type
_entity.pdbx_description
1 polymer ?
#
loop_
_entity_poly.entity_id
_entity_poly.type
_entity_poly.pdbx_seq_one_letter_code
_entity_poly.pdbx_strand_id
1 'polypeptide(L)'
;MRELSIRHHLEELRRRLTISALAALATTVVAFVFHRQILNLLIRPSDLEAATGGEAGLVFVEVTEMLAVTLKVSLVSGLVMAFPIILLQVIMF
;
A
#
# COMPACT_ATOMS: atom_id res chain seq x y z
N MET A 1 18.31 -7.09 -37.08
CA MET A 1 18.49 -7.41 -35.64
C MET A 1 18.90 -6.11 -34.96
N ARG A 2 17.98 -5.45 -34.25
CA ARG A 2 18.30 -4.20 -33.54
C ARG A 2 19.09 -4.58 -32.29
N GLU A 3 20.34 -4.15 -32.20
CA GLU A 3 21.07 -4.14 -30.95
C GLU A 3 20.30 -3.26 -29.96
N LEU A 4 19.56 -3.89 -29.05
CA LEU A 4 19.05 -3.22 -27.87
C LEU A 4 20.25 -2.96 -26.98
N SER A 5 20.92 -1.81 -27.21
CA SER A 5 21.94 -1.31 -26.32
C SER A 5 21.37 -1.32 -24.89
N ILE A 6 22.14 -1.81 -23.91
CA ILE A 6 21.75 -1.85 -22.48
C ILE A 6 21.18 -0.51 -22.01
N ARG A 7 21.66 0.59 -22.63
CA ARG A 7 21.14 1.95 -22.42
C ARG A 7 19.65 2.09 -22.70
N HIS A 8 19.13 1.50 -23.78
CA HIS A 8 17.72 1.58 -24.14
C HIS A 8 16.83 0.82 -23.14
N HIS A 9 17.27 -0.36 -22.69
CA HIS A 9 16.54 -1.14 -21.69
C HIS A 9 16.52 -0.45 -20.32
N LEU A 10 17.62 0.22 -19.93
CA LEU A 10 17.66 1.06 -18.73
C LEU A 10 16.75 2.30 -18.83
N GLU A 11 16.61 2.87 -20.02
CA GLU A 11 15.73 4.02 -20.28
C GLU A 11 14.25 3.63 -20.12
N GLU A 12 13.88 2.44 -20.60
CA GLU A 12 12.56 1.84 -20.38
C GLU A 12 12.30 1.57 -18.89
N LEU A 13 13.29 1.00 -18.18
CA LEU A 13 13.19 0.74 -16.74
C LEU A 13 12.92 2.03 -15.97
N ARG A 14 13.66 3.10 -16.25
CA ARG A 14 13.48 4.40 -15.57
C ARG A 14 12.07 4.94 -15.79
N ARG A 15 11.60 4.98 -17.04
CA ARG A 15 10.25 5.47 -17.36
C ARG A 15 9.18 4.65 -16.64
N ARG A 16 9.34 3.33 -16.63
CA ARG A 16 8.39 2.41 -15.98
C ARG A 16 8.39 2.53 -14.46
N LEU A 17 9.57 2.62 -13.84
CA LEU A 17 9.75 2.84 -12.40
C LEU A 17 9.12 4.16 -11.94
N THR A 18 9.22 5.21 -12.76
CA THR A 18 8.62 6.51 -12.44
C THR A 18 7.09 6.42 -12.41
N ILE A 19 6.49 5.68 -13.36
CA ILE A 19 5.04 5.46 -13.41
C ILE A 19 4.56 4.59 -12.25
N SER A 20 5.28 3.51 -11.91
CA SER A 20 4.91 2.64 -10.78
C SER A 20 5.04 3.37 -9.44
N ALA A 21 6.07 4.20 -9.27
CA ALA A 21 6.24 5.04 -8.09
C ALA A 21 5.11 6.08 -7.96
N LEU A 22 4.73 6.74 -9.06
CA LEU A 22 3.60 7.67 -9.10
C LEU A 22 2.28 6.98 -8.76
N ALA A 23 2.05 5.78 -9.32
CA ALA A 23 0.87 4.98 -9.01
C ALA A 23 0.81 4.60 -7.53
N ALA A 24 1.93 4.12 -6.97
CA ALA A 24 2.04 3.78 -5.54
C ALA A 24 1.82 5.00 -4.63
N LEU A 25 2.36 6.17 -5.00
CA LEU A 25 2.10 7.41 -4.27
C LEU A 25 0.62 7.80 -4.32
N ALA A 26 0.00 7.77 -5.51
CA ALA A 26 -1.40 8.12 -5.68
C ALA A 26 -2.32 7.19 -4.88
N THR A 27 -2.11 5.88 -4.94
CA THR A 27 -2.90 4.92 -4.15
C THR A 27 -2.63 5.04 -2.65
N THR A 28 -1.41 5.37 -2.24
CA THR A 28 -1.09 5.64 -0.82
C THR A 28 -1.83 6.87 -0.30
N VAL A 29 -1.90 7.95 -1.08
CA VAL A 29 -2.69 9.14 -0.72
C VAL A 29 -4.18 8.80 -0.61
N VAL A 30 -4.71 8.03 -1.56
CA VAL A 30 -6.10 7.56 -1.51
C VAL A 30 -6.33 6.70 -0.26
N ALA A 31 -5.44 5.74 0.01
CA ALA A 31 -5.50 4.89 1.19
C ALA A 31 -5.40 5.68 2.51
N PHE A 32 -4.63 6.78 2.52
CA PHE A 32 -4.57 7.69 3.67
C PHE A 32 -5.90 8.40 3.91
N VAL A 33 -6.63 8.81 2.86
CA VAL A 33 -7.99 9.37 3.00
C VAL A 33 -8.96 8.31 3.53
N PHE A 34 -8.87 7.08 3.05
CA PHE A 34 -9.74 5.96 3.45
C PHE A 34 -9.24 5.14 4.66
N HIS A 35 -8.26 5.66 5.42
CA HIS A 35 -7.64 4.93 6.53
C HIS A 35 -8.66 4.41 7.55
N ARG A 36 -9.73 5.16 7.84
CA ARG A 36 -10.79 4.75 8.78
C ARG A 36 -11.50 3.46 8.35
N GLN A 37 -11.77 3.32 7.06
CA GLN A 37 -12.45 2.13 6.53
C GLN A 37 -11.53 0.92 6.55
N ILE A 38 -10.24 1.13 6.23
CA ILE A 38 -9.22 0.08 6.29
C ILE A 38 -9.01 -0.37 7.74
N LEU A 39 -8.89 0.57 8.68
CA LEU A 39 -8.80 0.25 10.10
C LEU A 39 -10.03 -0.53 10.58
N ASN A 40 -11.24 -0.09 10.21
CA ASN A 40 -12.47 -0.81 10.56
C ASN A 40 -12.48 -2.25 10.00
N LEU A 41 -11.97 -2.45 8.77
CA LEU A 41 -11.80 -3.79 8.20
C LEU A 41 -10.79 -4.64 8.99
N LEU A 42 -9.71 -4.02 9.50
CA LEU A 42 -8.67 -4.70 10.30
C LEU A 42 -9.12 -4.98 11.74
N ILE A 43 -10.05 -4.21 12.30
CA ILE A 43 -10.64 -4.41 13.64
C ILE A 43 -11.78 -5.45 13.61
N ARG A 44 -12.49 -5.54 12.48
CA ARG A 44 -13.56 -6.53 12.32
C ARG A 44 -13.17 -7.99 12.66
N PRO A 45 -11.98 -8.51 12.30
CA PRO A 45 -11.56 -9.83 12.76
C PRO A 45 -11.27 -9.90 14.26
N SER A 46 -10.90 -8.78 14.90
CA SER A 46 -10.60 -8.76 16.33
C SER A 46 -11.87 -8.76 17.19
N ASP A 47 -12.99 -8.21 16.70
CA ASP A 47 -14.32 -8.41 17.31
C ASP A 47 -14.80 -9.87 17.21
N LEU A 48 -14.42 -10.59 16.14
CA LEU A 48 -14.69 -12.02 15.98
C LEU A 48 -13.82 -12.85 16.94
N GLU A 49 -12.57 -12.45 17.17
CA GLU A 49 -11.71 -13.06 18.19
C GLU A 49 -12.15 -12.70 19.62
N ALA A 50 -12.75 -11.54 19.84
CA ALA A 50 -13.33 -11.14 21.12
C ALA A 50 -14.53 -12.02 21.53
N ALA A 51 -15.26 -12.60 20.57
CA ALA A 51 -16.25 -13.65 20.85
C ALA A 51 -15.62 -14.95 21.40
N THR A 52 -14.30 -15.12 21.27
CA THR A 52 -13.47 -16.20 21.85
C THR A 52 -12.63 -15.78 23.06
N GLY A 53 -12.79 -14.56 23.60
CA GLY A 53 -12.30 -14.21 24.94
C GLY A 53 -11.10 -13.27 25.05
N GLY A 54 -10.92 -12.31 24.13
CA GLY A 54 -9.93 -11.24 24.30
C GLY A 54 -10.51 -9.87 23.95
N GLU A 55 -10.46 -8.91 24.88
CA GLU A 55 -10.92 -7.53 24.63
C GLU A 55 -10.08 -6.86 23.54
N ALA A 56 -10.54 -6.95 22.30
CA ALA A 56 -9.90 -6.30 21.17
C ALA A 56 -10.53 -4.94 20.88
N GLY A 57 -10.59 -4.09 21.91
CA GLY A 57 -10.76 -2.66 21.69
C GLY A 57 -9.42 -2.06 21.31
N LEU A 58 -9.32 -1.39 20.16
CA LEU A 58 -8.18 -0.50 19.88
C LEU A 58 -8.15 0.61 20.93
N VAL A 59 -7.40 0.39 22.01
CA VAL A 59 -7.08 1.42 22.98
C VAL A 59 -5.89 2.20 22.41
N PHE A 60 -6.19 3.27 21.67
CA PHE A 60 -5.17 4.26 21.30
C PHE A 60 -4.81 5.07 22.55
N VAL A 61 -3.72 4.71 23.23
CA VAL A 61 -3.28 5.37 24.46
C VAL A 61 -2.63 6.73 24.15
N GLU A 62 -2.05 6.88 22.95
CA GLU A 62 -1.29 8.07 22.58
C GLU A 62 -1.53 8.50 21.13
N VAL A 63 -1.48 9.81 20.87
CA VAL A 63 -1.62 10.38 19.50
C VAL A 63 -0.51 9.87 18.57
N THR A 64 0.67 9.60 19.12
CA THR A 64 1.83 9.08 18.41
C THR A 64 1.60 7.66 17.87
N GLU A 65 0.91 6.80 18.62
CA GLU A 65 0.53 5.46 18.16
C GLU A 65 -0.48 5.53 17.02
N MET A 66 -1.49 6.40 17.15
CA MET A 66 -2.50 6.57 16.10
C MET A 66 -1.89 7.06 14.78
N LEU A 67 -0.91 7.97 14.83
CA LEU A 67 -0.18 8.43 13.66
C LEU A 67 0.65 7.29 13.03
N ALA A 68 1.41 6.56 13.84
CA ALA A 68 2.26 5.47 13.36
C ALA A 68 1.43 4.33 12.71
N VAL A 69 0.29 3.99 13.31
CA VAL A 69 -0.66 3.01 12.78
C VAL A 69 -1.27 3.51 11.48
N THR A 70 -1.76 4.74 11.43
CA THR A 70 -2.37 5.31 10.21
C THR A 70 -1.37 5.36 9.05
N LEU A 71 -0.12 5.79 9.32
CA LEU A 71 0.94 5.79 8.33
C LEU A 71 1.24 4.37 7.82
N LYS A 72 1.50 3.41 8.70
CA LYS A 72 1.76 2.01 8.32
C LYS A 72 0.62 1.42 7.49
N VAL A 73 -0.61 1.61 7.95
CA VAL A 73 -1.81 1.08 7.28
C VAL A 73 -1.99 1.71 5.91
N SER A 74 -1.87 3.03 5.79
CA SER A 74 -1.98 3.72 4.50
C SER A 74 -0.90 3.29 3.49
N LEU A 75 0.32 3.05 3.96
CA LEU A 75 1.44 2.60 3.12
C LEU A 75 1.23 1.18 2.61
N VAL A 76 0.85 0.26 3.50
CA VAL A 76 0.59 -1.15 3.12
C VAL A 76 -0.63 -1.26 2.21
N SER A 77 -1.76 -0.64 2.60
CA SER A 77 -2.98 -0.68 1.79
C SER A 77 -2.84 0.06 0.46
N GLY A 78 -2.13 1.18 0.43
CA GLY A 78 -1.76 1.90 -0.79
C GLY A 78 -0.92 1.04 -1.72
N LEU A 79 0.06 0.32 -1.19
CA LEU A 79 0.89 -0.61 -1.96
C LEU A 79 0.08 -1.79 -2.52
N VAL A 80 -0.80 -2.39 -1.70
CA VAL A 80 -1.71 -3.46 -2.13
C VAL A 80 -2.65 -2.98 -3.24
N MET A 81 -3.16 -1.76 -3.14
CA MET A 81 -4.04 -1.17 -4.16
C MET A 81 -3.26 -0.77 -5.43
N ALA A 82 -1.97 -0.41 -5.32
CA ALA A 82 -1.09 -0.18 -6.47
C ALA A 82 -0.56 -1.47 -7.12
N PHE A 83 -0.69 -2.61 -6.44
CA PHE A 83 -0.17 -3.89 -6.90
C PHE A 83 -0.57 -4.24 -8.34
N PRO A 84 -1.82 -4.06 -8.81
CA PRO A 84 -2.20 -4.35 -10.19
C PRO A 84 -1.42 -3.51 -11.21
N ILE A 85 -1.20 -2.22 -10.89
CA ILE A 85 -0.48 -1.29 -11.77
C ILE A 85 1.02 -1.64 -11.79
N ILE A 86 1.60 -1.92 -10.62
CA ILE A 86 3.00 -2.35 -10.51
C ILE A 86 3.22 -3.64 -11.31
N LEU A 87 2.31 -4.61 -11.16
CA LEU A 87 2.41 -5.92 -11.81
C LEU A 87 2.28 -5.83 -13.33
N LEU A 88 1.35 -5.02 -13.86
CA LEU A 88 1.28 -4.73 -15.30
C LEU A 88 2.57 -4.11 -15.83
N GLN A 89 3.19 -3.21 -15.05
CA GLN A 89 4.40 -2.52 -15.45
C GLN A 89 5.63 -3.42 -15.44
N VAL A 90 5.69 -4.38 -14.50
CA VAL A 90 6.75 -5.41 -14.39
C VAL A 90 6.63 -6.47 -15.48
N ILE A 91 5.41 -6.94 -15.80
CA ILE A 91 5.21 -7.97 -16.84
C ILE A 91 5.49 -7.41 -18.25
N MET A 92 5.20 -6.13 -18.47
CA MET A 92 5.41 -5.49 -19.78
C MET A 92 6.88 -5.09 -20.01
N PHE A 93 7.76 -5.20 -19.00
CA PHE A 93 9.20 -4.94 -19.10
C PHE A 93 9.91 -6.09 -19.80
#